data_AF-A0A7V4XRZ5-F1
#
_entry.id   AF-A0A7V4XRZ5-F1
#
_cell.length_a   1.000
_cell.length_b   1.000
_cell.length_c   1.000
_cell.angle_alpha   90.00
_cell.angle_beta   90.00
_cell.angle_gamma   90.00
#
_symmetry.space_group_name_H-M   'P 1'
#
loop_
_entity.id
_entity.type
_entity.pdbx_description
1 polymer ?
#
loop_
_entity_poly.entity_id
_entity_poly.type
_entity_poly.pdbx_seq_one_letter_code
_entity_poly.pdbx_strand_id
1 'polypeptide(L)'
;MKIPLFPLDVVLFPGAPLPLHIFEERYREMFRRCMAEQIEFGVVRAQEDGLAVVGCTASIGRVMHRYEDGRFDVMCHGERRFEIELLDDTHAYLQAEVDFLPDEGPEATRAEREQCAALHFEAIELARLDLPMPQLDLDKPIAFPLASVLPADLDFKQQLLDMRSDAGRTRKLQEFYEVLLPQLRTSTPMRRIQSNGRVM
;
A
#
# COMPACT_ATOMS: atom_id res chain seq x y z
N MET A 1 14.38 16.46 -4.25
CA MET A 1 15.40 15.40 -3.98
C MET A 1 15.35 14.37 -5.10
N LYS A 2 16.46 13.77 -5.56
CA LYS A 2 16.40 12.76 -6.64
C LYS A 2 16.41 11.33 -6.09
N ILE A 3 15.43 10.51 -6.48
CA ILE A 3 15.33 9.11 -6.05
C ILE A 3 15.10 8.14 -7.23
N PRO A 4 15.54 6.88 -7.13
CA PRO A 4 15.11 5.82 -8.03
C PRO A 4 13.60 5.59 -7.93
N LEU A 5 12.94 5.27 -9.04
CA LEU A 5 11.53 4.91 -9.09
C LEU A 5 11.34 3.45 -9.49
N PHE A 6 10.38 2.81 -8.82
CA PHE A 6 9.88 1.48 -9.12
C PHE A 6 8.38 1.53 -9.42
N PRO A 7 8.01 1.67 -10.70
CA PRO A 7 6.62 1.57 -11.14
C PRO A 7 6.05 0.17 -10.89
N LEU A 8 4.90 0.10 -10.22
CA LEU A 8 4.18 -1.14 -9.91
C LEU A 8 2.67 -0.94 -10.06
N ASP A 9 1.90 -1.99 -10.31
CA ASP A 9 0.44 -1.95 -10.25
C ASP A 9 -0.07 -2.10 -8.80
N VAL A 10 0.40 -1.22 -7.91
CA VAL A 10 0.05 -1.19 -6.49
C VAL A 10 0.13 0.23 -5.95
N VAL A 11 -0.63 0.51 -4.89
CA VAL A 11 -0.48 1.72 -4.08
C VAL A 11 0.19 1.34 -2.76
N LEU A 12 1.43 1.78 -2.57
CA LEU A 12 2.16 1.60 -1.32
C LEU A 12 1.80 2.71 -0.33
N PHE A 13 1.52 2.33 0.91
CA PHE A 13 1.28 3.29 2.00
C PHE A 13 2.45 3.33 2.99
N PRO A 14 2.69 4.47 3.66
CA PRO A 14 3.60 4.56 4.80
C PRO A 14 3.36 3.45 5.84
N GLY A 15 4.44 2.78 6.26
CA GLY A 15 4.43 1.67 7.20
C GLY A 15 3.97 0.32 6.64
N ALA A 16 3.43 0.27 5.42
CA ALA A 16 2.93 -0.98 4.84
C ALA A 16 4.08 -1.88 4.35
N PRO A 17 4.00 -3.21 4.57
CA PRO A 17 4.97 -4.14 4.02
C PRO A 17 4.79 -4.30 2.51
N LEU A 18 5.89 -4.47 1.79
CA LEU A 18 5.91 -4.69 0.35
C LEU A 18 6.88 -5.85 0.02
N PRO A 19 6.38 -7.09 -0.04
CA PRO A 19 7.15 -8.22 -0.54
C PRO A 19 7.33 -8.10 -2.06
N LEU A 20 8.57 -8.23 -2.53
CA LEU A 20 8.90 -8.11 -3.95
C LEU A 20 9.77 -9.27 -4.42
N HIS A 21 9.47 -9.77 -5.63
CA HIS A 21 10.36 -10.63 -6.40
C HIS A 21 11.07 -9.79 -7.45
N ILE A 22 12.38 -9.59 -7.29
CA ILE A 22 13.18 -8.77 -8.20
C ILE A 22 13.86 -9.67 -9.23
N PHE A 23 13.40 -9.58 -10.47
CA PHE A 23 13.89 -10.42 -11.55
C PHE A 23 14.49 -9.66 -12.74
N GLU A 24 14.00 -8.48 -13.08
CA GLU A 24 14.54 -7.68 -14.19
C GLU A 24 15.91 -7.10 -13.84
N GLU A 25 16.86 -7.14 -14.79
CA GLU A 25 18.24 -6.69 -14.53
C GLU A 25 18.33 -5.23 -14.10
N ARG A 26 17.54 -4.32 -14.72
CA ARG A 26 17.51 -2.91 -14.33
C ARG A 26 17.14 -2.69 -12.86
N TYR A 27 16.19 -3.48 -12.34
CA TYR A 27 15.78 -3.38 -10.94
C TYR A 27 16.74 -4.11 -10.02
N ARG A 28 17.40 -5.18 -10.47
CA ARG A 28 18.51 -5.79 -9.73
C ARG A 28 19.64 -4.79 -9.50
N GLU A 29 20.00 -4.01 -10.53
CA GLU A 29 20.98 -2.92 -10.40
C GLU A 29 20.49 -1.83 -9.42
N MET A 30 19.26 -1.34 -9.60
CA MET A 30 18.66 -0.35 -8.71
C MET A 30 18.70 -0.78 -7.24
N PHE A 31 18.25 -2.00 -6.93
CA PHE A 31 18.21 -2.52 -5.56
C PHE A 31 19.61 -2.77 -4.98
N ARG A 32 20.58 -3.22 -5.79
CA ARG A 32 21.99 -3.32 -5.34
C ARG A 32 22.52 -1.98 -4.90
N ARG A 33 22.24 -0.92 -5.69
CA ARG A 33 22.58 0.46 -5.33
C ARG A 33 21.89 0.90 -4.05
N CYS A 34 20.57 0.71 -3.96
CA CYS A 34 19.79 1.10 -2.78
C CYS A 34 20.29 0.41 -1.50
N MET A 35 20.62 -0.89 -1.58
CA MET A 35 21.20 -1.63 -0.45
C MET A 35 22.61 -1.14 -0.07
N ALA A 36 23.46 -0.86 -1.06
CA ALA A 36 24.84 -0.45 -0.80
C ALA A 36 24.94 0.97 -0.23
N GLU A 37 24.12 1.89 -0.74
CA GLU A 37 24.08 3.30 -0.32
C GLU A 37 23.10 3.54 0.85
N GLN A 38 22.32 2.52 1.23
CA GLN A 38 21.25 2.61 2.24
C GLN A 38 20.24 3.73 1.95
N ILE A 39 19.85 3.87 0.68
CA ILE A 39 18.88 4.87 0.23
C ILE A 39 17.51 4.24 -0.02
N GLU A 40 16.46 5.05 0.17
CA GLU A 40 15.09 4.70 -0.20
C GLU A 40 14.90 4.78 -1.73
N PHE A 41 13.93 4.03 -2.24
CA PHE A 41 13.43 4.15 -3.62
C PHE A 41 11.94 4.50 -3.61
N GLY A 42 11.44 5.15 -4.65
CA GLY A 42 10.03 5.52 -4.77
C GLY A 42 9.20 4.43 -5.41
N VAL A 43 8.11 4.00 -4.77
CA VAL A 43 7.09 3.16 -5.39
C VAL A 43 5.97 4.05 -5.90
N VAL A 44 5.66 3.91 -7.17
CA VAL A 44 4.64 4.71 -7.87
C VAL A 44 3.72 3.80 -8.64
N ARG A 45 2.43 4.10 -8.61
CA ARG A 45 1.44 3.30 -9.32
C ARG A 45 1.62 3.51 -10.84
N ALA A 46 1.81 2.43 -11.57
CA ALA A 46 1.73 2.42 -13.02
C ALA A 46 0.26 2.40 -13.47
N GLN A 47 -0.08 3.23 -14.45
CA GLN A 47 -1.41 3.39 -15.03
C GLN A 47 -1.31 3.28 -16.56
N GLU A 48 -2.44 3.09 -17.25
CA GLU A 48 -2.45 2.97 -18.72
C GLU A 48 -1.80 4.19 -19.41
N ASP A 49 -2.03 5.39 -18.86
CA ASP A 49 -1.54 6.65 -19.41
C ASP A 49 -0.24 7.17 -18.77
N GLY A 50 0.45 6.36 -17.96
CA GLY A 50 1.73 6.73 -17.35
C GLY A 50 1.85 6.35 -15.88
N LEU A 51 2.31 7.30 -15.06
CA LEU A 51 2.55 7.09 -13.63
C LEU A 51 1.67 8.01 -12.81
N ALA A 52 1.20 7.51 -11.67
CA ALA A 52 0.62 8.38 -10.66
C ALA A 52 1.66 9.42 -10.20
N VAL A 53 1.18 10.65 -9.96
CA VAL A 53 2.04 11.78 -9.55
C VAL A 53 2.55 11.61 -8.12
N VAL A 54 1.73 11.02 -7.24
CA VAL A 54 2.07 10.78 -5.84
C VAL A 54 2.41 9.31 -5.62
N GLY A 55 3.54 9.08 -4.96
CA GLY A 55 4.02 7.76 -4.56
C GLY A 55 4.37 7.67 -3.08
N CYS A 56 4.93 6.53 -2.69
CA CYS A 56 5.49 6.31 -1.36
C CYS A 56 6.91 5.77 -1.50
N THR A 57 7.86 6.38 -0.80
CA THR A 57 9.21 5.82 -0.71
C THR A 57 9.17 4.51 0.07
N ALA A 58 10.13 3.65 -0.21
CA ALA A 58 10.29 2.35 0.41
C ALA A 58 11.72 2.12 0.85
N SER A 59 11.89 1.57 2.05
CA SER A 59 13.16 1.06 2.54
C SER A 59 13.29 -0.44 2.26
N ILE A 60 14.50 -0.89 1.99
CA ILE A 60 14.80 -2.32 1.83
C ILE A 60 15.05 -2.91 3.23
N GLY A 61 14.14 -3.78 3.67
CA GLY A 61 14.23 -4.43 4.98
C GLY A 61 15.14 -5.66 4.96
N ARG A 62 14.57 -6.83 4.61
CA ARG A 62 15.29 -8.12 4.64
C ARG A 62 15.22 -8.81 3.29
N VAL A 63 16.37 -9.26 2.80
CA VAL A 63 16.44 -10.19 1.66
C VAL A 63 16.01 -11.58 2.15
N MET A 64 14.91 -12.09 1.60
CA MET A 64 14.32 -13.38 1.97
C MET A 64 15.04 -14.53 1.27
N HIS A 65 15.34 -14.38 -0.01
CA HIS A 65 15.97 -15.41 -0.81
C HIS A 65 16.85 -14.80 -1.89
N ARG A 66 18.01 -15.41 -2.18
CA ARG A 66 18.85 -15.07 -3.32
C ARG A 66 18.95 -16.30 -4.22
N TYR A 67 18.61 -16.12 -5.49
CA TYR A 67 18.67 -17.18 -6.48
C TYR A 67 20.05 -17.19 -7.17
N GLU A 68 20.46 -18.35 -7.69
CA GLU A 68 21.76 -18.53 -8.37
C GLU A 68 21.89 -17.68 -9.65
N ASP A 69 20.76 -17.42 -10.32
CA ASP A 69 20.69 -16.57 -11.50
C ASP A 69 20.74 -15.06 -11.18
N GLY A 70 20.81 -14.69 -9.90
CA GLY A 70 20.92 -13.33 -9.40
C GLY A 70 19.59 -12.61 -9.14
N ARG A 71 18.45 -13.29 -9.33
CA ARG A 71 17.15 -12.82 -8.82
C ARG A 71 17.15 -12.85 -7.29
N PHE A 72 16.21 -12.15 -6.65
CA PHE A 72 16.02 -12.25 -5.20
C PHE A 72 14.63 -11.82 -4.76
N ASP A 73 14.21 -12.39 -3.63
CA ASP A 73 13.02 -11.98 -2.90
C ASP A 73 13.42 -11.06 -1.76
N VAL A 74 12.66 -9.98 -1.57
CA VAL A 74 12.97 -8.96 -0.56
C VAL A 74 11.69 -8.43 0.08
N MET A 75 11.75 -8.22 1.40
CA MET A 75 10.72 -7.50 2.14
C MET A 75 11.12 -6.04 2.25
N CYS A 76 10.30 -5.15 1.68
CA CYS A 76 10.44 -3.70 1.80
C CYS A 76 9.33 -3.12 2.68
N HIS A 77 9.47 -1.88 3.11
CA HIS A 77 8.45 -1.17 3.89
C HIS A 77 8.25 0.23 3.33
N GLY A 78 7.00 0.67 3.20
CA GLY A 78 6.69 2.06 2.86
C GLY A 78 7.12 3.01 3.96
N GLU A 79 7.62 4.17 3.60
CA GLU A 79 8.19 5.15 4.54
C GLU A 79 7.44 6.47 4.48
N ARG A 80 7.61 7.25 3.41
CA ARG A 80 7.05 8.61 3.29
C ARG A 80 6.43 8.81 1.93
N ARG A 81 5.39 9.65 1.88
CA ARG A 81 4.78 10.05 0.61
C ARG A 81 5.63 11.11 -0.07
N PHE A 82 5.58 11.13 -1.39
CA PHE A 82 6.21 12.14 -2.20
C PHE A 82 5.38 12.43 -3.45
N GLU A 83 5.60 13.60 -4.02
CA GLU A 83 5.08 14.03 -5.31
C GLU A 83 6.22 14.09 -6.32
N ILE A 84 6.00 13.63 -7.54
CA ILE A 84 6.96 13.72 -8.65
C ILE A 84 6.94 15.14 -9.22
N GLU A 85 8.08 15.81 -9.19
CA GLU A 85 8.27 17.10 -9.84
C GLU A 85 8.79 16.94 -11.27
N LEU A 86 9.78 16.05 -11.46
CA LEU A 86 10.40 15.82 -12.76
C LEU A 86 10.87 14.38 -12.93
N LEU A 87 10.41 13.73 -13.99
CA LEU A 87 10.89 12.40 -14.38
C LEU A 87 12.23 12.47 -15.11
N ASP A 88 13.08 11.48 -14.85
CA ASP A 88 14.36 11.28 -15.52
C ASP A 88 14.50 9.80 -15.92
N ASP A 89 14.53 9.55 -17.23
CA ASP A 89 14.65 8.24 -17.86
C ASP A 89 16.04 7.98 -18.46
N THR A 90 17.04 8.79 -18.12
CA THR A 90 18.42 8.67 -18.65
C THR A 90 19.18 7.45 -18.13
N HIS A 91 18.68 6.79 -17.09
CA HIS A 91 19.28 5.61 -16.46
C HIS A 91 18.53 4.32 -16.84
N ALA A 92 19.13 3.15 -16.57
CA ALA A 92 18.53 1.84 -16.85
C ALA A 92 17.17 1.63 -16.13
N TYR A 93 16.95 2.32 -15.02
CA TYR A 93 15.70 2.40 -14.28
C TYR A 93 15.29 3.87 -14.13
N LEU A 94 13.99 4.10 -14.03
CA LEU A 94 13.41 5.43 -13.92
C LEU A 94 13.88 6.11 -12.62
N GLN A 95 14.11 7.42 -12.68
CA GLN A 95 14.37 8.26 -11.53
C GLN A 95 13.43 9.46 -11.55
N ALA A 96 13.29 10.14 -10.42
CA ALA A 96 12.58 11.41 -10.37
C ALA A 96 13.18 12.36 -9.36
N GLU A 97 13.10 13.65 -9.68
CA GLU A 97 13.08 14.68 -8.65
C GLU A 97 11.71 14.70 -7.99
N VAL A 98 11.72 14.64 -6.67
CA VAL A 98 10.52 14.52 -5.84
C VAL A 98 10.57 15.50 -4.68
N ASP A 99 9.38 15.91 -4.26
CA ASP A 99 9.14 16.63 -3.02
C ASP A 99 8.33 15.76 -2.05
N PHE A 100 8.76 15.74 -0.79
CA PHE A 100 8.03 14.96 0.22
C PHE A 100 6.69 15.62 0.52
N LEU A 101 5.66 14.78 0.68
CA LEU A 101 4.27 15.19 0.82
C LEU A 101 3.77 14.94 2.26
N PRO A 102 4.11 15.83 3.23
CA PRO A 102 3.59 15.72 4.58
C PRO A 102 2.09 16.03 4.63
N ASP A 103 1.45 15.62 5.71
CA ASP A 103 0.11 16.10 6.04
C ASP A 103 0.16 17.57 6.46
N GLU A 104 -0.84 18.32 6.01
CA GLU A 104 -1.03 19.74 6.32
C GLU A 104 -2.40 20.02 6.96
N GLY A 105 -3.33 19.06 6.89
CA GLY A 105 -4.66 19.19 7.46
C GLY A 105 -4.78 18.62 8.87
N PRO A 106 -5.99 18.70 9.45
CA PRO A 106 -6.24 18.16 10.79
C PRO A 106 -6.05 16.64 10.83
N GLU A 107 -5.64 16.17 12.00
CA GLU A 107 -5.69 14.76 12.38
C GLU A 107 -7.09 14.36 12.84
N ALA A 108 -7.46 13.11 12.60
CA ALA A 108 -8.69 12.56 13.15
C ALA A 108 -8.64 12.60 14.68
N THR A 109 -9.80 12.73 15.32
CA THR A 109 -9.92 12.49 16.75
C THR A 109 -9.82 10.99 17.05
N ARG A 110 -9.48 10.64 18.29
CA ARG A 110 -9.47 9.25 18.75
C ARG A 110 -10.83 8.56 18.53
N ALA A 111 -11.93 9.28 18.73
CA ALA A 111 -13.29 8.77 18.51
C ALA A 111 -13.57 8.47 17.03
N GLU A 112 -13.16 9.34 16.11
CA GLU A 112 -13.28 9.09 14.66
C GLU A 112 -12.45 7.86 14.24
N ARG A 113 -11.25 7.71 14.80
CA ARG A 113 -10.39 6.54 14.57
C ARG A 113 -11.02 5.25 15.10
N GLU A 114 -11.56 5.26 16.31
CA GLU A 114 -12.29 4.11 16.88
C GLU A 114 -13.47 3.69 16.01
N GLN A 115 -14.28 4.66 15.57
CA GLN A 115 -15.41 4.39 14.68
C GLN A 115 -14.95 3.80 13.34
N CYS A 116 -13.91 4.37 12.73
CA CYS A 116 -13.37 3.88 11.46
C CYS A 116 -12.82 2.46 11.58
N ALA A 117 -12.09 2.15 12.66
CA ALA A 117 -11.57 0.82 12.92
C ALA A 117 -12.71 -0.20 13.12
N ALA A 118 -13.76 0.17 13.86
CA ALA A 118 -14.93 -0.69 14.05
C ALA A 118 -15.61 -1.03 12.72
N LEU A 119 -15.83 -0.04 11.85
CA LEU A 119 -16.40 -0.24 10.52
C LEU A 119 -15.52 -1.15 9.64
N HIS A 120 -14.20 -0.95 9.68
CA HIS A 120 -13.25 -1.80 8.95
C HIS A 120 -13.35 -3.26 9.41
N PHE A 121 -13.27 -3.52 10.72
CA PHE A 121 -13.32 -4.88 11.23
C PHE A 121 -14.66 -5.56 10.96
N GLU A 122 -15.77 -4.83 11.05
CA GLU A 122 -17.08 -5.36 10.65
C GLU A 122 -17.09 -5.76 9.16
N ALA A 123 -16.53 -4.91 8.29
CA ALA A 123 -16.48 -5.19 6.85
C ALA A 123 -15.63 -6.43 6.53
N ILE A 124 -14.45 -6.57 7.16
CA ILE A 124 -13.58 -7.74 6.99
C ILE A 124 -14.27 -9.02 7.48
N GLU A 125 -14.94 -8.97 8.64
CA GLU A 125 -15.67 -10.10 9.20
C GLU A 125 -16.81 -10.55 8.27
N LEU A 126 -17.63 -9.61 7.80
CA LEU A 126 -18.74 -9.90 6.90
C LEU A 126 -18.27 -10.42 5.54
N ALA A 127 -17.17 -9.87 5.01
CA ALA A 127 -16.56 -10.33 3.77
C ALA A 127 -15.85 -11.70 3.91
N ARG A 128 -15.65 -12.19 5.15
CA ARG A 128 -14.96 -13.45 5.47
C ARG A 128 -13.56 -13.53 4.87
N LEU A 129 -12.86 -12.41 4.89
CA LEU A 129 -11.52 -12.30 4.34
C LEU A 129 -10.51 -12.71 5.41
N ASP A 130 -9.65 -13.66 5.08
CA ASP A 130 -8.51 -14.04 5.91
C ASP A 130 -7.34 -13.10 5.59
N LEU A 131 -7.40 -11.90 6.16
CA LEU A 131 -6.41 -10.84 5.96
C LEU A 131 -5.55 -10.67 7.22
N PRO A 132 -4.27 -10.32 7.07
CA PRO A 132 -3.44 -9.95 8.20
C PRO A 132 -4.06 -8.73 8.89
N MET A 133 -4.33 -8.85 10.18
CA MET A 133 -4.91 -7.77 10.97
C MET A 133 -3.83 -6.73 11.26
N PRO A 134 -3.99 -5.47 10.82
CA PRO A 134 -3.01 -4.44 11.13
C PRO A 134 -3.00 -4.19 12.64
N GLN A 135 -1.81 -4.02 13.21
CA GLN A 135 -1.70 -3.58 14.59
C GLN A 135 -1.97 -2.08 14.65
N LEU A 136 -3.10 -1.70 15.26
CA LEU A 136 -3.55 -0.31 15.30
C LEU A 136 -3.16 0.35 16.63
N ASP A 137 -2.55 1.53 16.52
CA ASP A 137 -2.36 2.48 17.62
C ASP A 137 -3.38 3.61 17.43
N LEU A 138 -4.46 3.59 18.22
CA LEU A 138 -5.56 4.55 18.09
C LEU A 138 -5.19 5.97 18.57
N ASP A 139 -3.99 6.16 19.11
CA ASP A 139 -3.44 7.48 19.41
C ASP A 139 -2.69 8.09 18.22
N LYS A 140 -2.59 7.36 17.10
CA LYS A 140 -1.95 7.80 15.84
C LYS A 140 -2.90 7.69 14.64
N PRO A 141 -2.59 8.34 13.51
CA PRO A 141 -3.23 8.10 12.22
C PRO A 141 -3.32 6.61 11.85
N ILE A 142 -4.53 6.12 11.56
CA ILE A 142 -4.78 4.69 11.23
C ILE A 142 -5.21 4.46 9.77
N ALA A 143 -5.45 5.51 9.00
CA ALA A 143 -6.01 5.38 7.66
C ALA A 143 -5.13 4.54 6.73
N PHE A 144 -3.81 4.75 6.75
CA PHE A 144 -2.85 4.00 5.93
C PHE A 144 -2.75 2.51 6.31
N PRO A 145 -2.57 2.13 7.60
CA PRO A 145 -2.66 0.74 8.02
C PRO A 145 -3.95 0.04 7.57
N LEU A 146 -5.10 0.69 7.74
CA LEU A 146 -6.40 0.12 7.33
C LEU A 146 -6.50 -0.03 5.80
N ALA A 147 -6.12 1.00 5.04
CA ALA A 147 -6.19 0.98 3.58
C ALA A 147 -5.22 -0.03 2.94
N SER A 148 -4.09 -0.31 3.59
CA SER A 148 -3.08 -1.25 3.09
C SER A 148 -3.61 -2.67 2.92
N VAL A 149 -4.46 -3.13 3.86
CA VAL A 149 -5.05 -4.47 3.86
C VAL A 149 -6.44 -4.51 3.21
N LEU A 150 -7.06 -3.36 2.96
CA LEU A 150 -8.40 -3.26 2.39
C LEU A 150 -8.41 -3.75 0.92
N PRO A 151 -9.31 -4.68 0.52
CA PRO A 151 -9.50 -5.05 -0.88
C PRO A 151 -10.37 -4.02 -1.61
N ALA A 152 -9.88 -2.79 -1.70
CA ALA A 152 -10.46 -1.73 -2.53
C ALA A 152 -9.70 -1.64 -3.86
N ASP A 153 -10.35 -1.03 -4.85
CA ASP A 153 -9.71 -0.70 -6.11
C ASP A 153 -8.54 0.29 -5.91
N LEU A 154 -7.60 0.26 -6.85
CA LEU A 154 -6.38 1.06 -6.75
C LEU A 154 -6.64 2.57 -6.90
N ASP A 155 -7.74 2.98 -7.54
CA ASP A 155 -8.08 4.40 -7.68
C ASP A 155 -8.50 4.99 -6.33
N PHE A 156 -9.32 4.27 -5.57
CA PHE A 156 -9.66 4.63 -4.20
C PHE A 156 -8.42 4.66 -3.29
N LYS A 157 -7.54 3.67 -3.41
CA LYS A 157 -6.28 3.67 -2.65
C LYS A 157 -5.38 4.85 -3.01
N GLN A 158 -5.27 5.17 -4.30
CA GLN A 158 -4.49 6.32 -4.76
C GLN A 158 -5.09 7.62 -4.22
N GLN A 159 -6.41 7.77 -4.26
CA GLN A 159 -7.09 8.93 -3.67
C GLN A 159 -6.73 9.10 -2.19
N LEU A 160 -6.70 8.02 -1.41
CA LEU A 160 -6.27 8.09 -0.01
C LEU A 160 -4.80 8.48 0.15
N LEU A 161 -3.91 8.00 -0.74
CA LEU A 161 -2.50 8.36 -0.72
C LEU A 161 -2.29 9.86 -0.98
N ASP A 162 -3.06 10.42 -1.92
CA ASP A 162 -2.98 11.83 -2.34
C ASP A 162 -3.47 12.81 -1.26
N MET A 163 -4.41 12.38 -0.41
CA MET A 163 -5.03 13.26 0.60
C MET A 163 -4.06 13.70 1.68
N ARG A 164 -3.93 15.01 1.92
CA ARG A 164 -2.98 15.62 2.87
C ARG A 164 -3.55 15.89 4.27
N SER A 165 -4.63 15.21 4.64
CA SER A 165 -5.26 15.31 5.96
C SER A 165 -5.62 13.92 6.46
N ASP A 166 -5.13 13.56 7.65
CA ASP A 166 -5.51 12.31 8.31
C ASP A 166 -7.00 12.27 8.66
N ALA A 167 -7.58 13.37 9.16
CA ALA A 167 -9.02 13.46 9.38
C ALA A 167 -9.81 13.26 8.08
N GLY A 168 -9.34 13.87 6.99
CA GLY A 168 -9.92 13.68 5.66
C GLY A 168 -9.89 12.21 5.22
N ARG A 169 -8.73 11.55 5.30
CA ARG A 169 -8.57 10.14 4.92
C ARG A 169 -9.44 9.22 5.77
N THR A 170 -9.48 9.46 7.08
CA THR A 170 -10.29 8.68 8.03
C THR A 170 -11.77 8.80 7.67
N ARG A 171 -12.28 10.02 7.42
CA ARG A 171 -13.67 10.22 6.97
C ARG A 171 -13.95 9.54 5.64
N LYS A 172 -13.02 9.63 4.69
CA LYS A 172 -13.17 8.99 3.38
C LYS A 172 -13.29 7.46 3.47
N LEU A 173 -12.53 6.84 4.37
CA LEU A 173 -12.67 5.42 4.69
C LEU A 173 -14.01 5.11 5.35
N GLN A 174 -14.48 5.93 6.30
CA GLN A 174 -15.80 5.75 6.92
C GLN A 174 -16.92 5.79 5.88
N GLU A 175 -16.94 6.80 5.00
CA GLU A 175 -17.89 6.92 3.89
C GLU A 175 -17.88 5.68 2.98
N PHE A 176 -16.69 5.15 2.68
CA PHE A 176 -16.55 3.91 1.92
C PHE A 176 -17.21 2.72 2.63
N TYR A 177 -16.98 2.54 3.93
CA TYR A 177 -17.60 1.45 4.69
C TYR A 177 -19.11 1.60 4.84
N GLU A 178 -19.62 2.83 4.98
CA GLU A 178 -21.05 3.10 5.06
C GLU A 178 -21.79 2.66 3.79
N VAL A 179 -21.13 2.72 2.63
CA VAL A 179 -21.67 2.22 1.35
C VAL A 179 -21.47 0.71 1.21
N LEU A 180 -20.34 0.16 1.65
CA LEU A 180 -19.98 -1.25 1.50
C LEU A 180 -20.77 -2.17 2.45
N LEU A 181 -20.90 -1.81 3.72
CA LEU A 181 -21.49 -2.66 4.75
C LEU A 181 -22.93 -3.08 4.47
N PRO A 182 -23.85 -2.20 4.03
CA PRO A 182 -25.21 -2.62 3.64
C PRO A 182 -25.23 -3.69 2.54
N GLN A 183 -24.29 -3.62 1.58
CA GLN A 183 -24.18 -4.58 0.50
C GLN A 183 -23.68 -5.94 1.01
N LEU A 184 -22.69 -5.95 1.89
CA LEU A 184 -22.20 -7.17 2.53
C LEU A 184 -23.26 -7.83 3.42
N ARG A 185 -24.01 -7.04 4.19
CA ARG A 185 -25.10 -7.53 5.05
C ARG A 185 -26.26 -8.15 4.26
N THR A 186 -26.55 -7.64 3.06
CA THR A 186 -27.62 -8.16 2.20
C THR A 186 -27.18 -9.32 1.31
N SER A 187 -25.87 -9.47 1.07
CA SER A 187 -25.31 -10.63 0.39
C SER A 187 -25.57 -11.89 1.24
N THR A 188 -26.45 -12.78 0.76
CA THR A 188 -26.75 -14.04 1.44
C THR A 188 -25.46 -14.86 1.52
N PRO A 189 -25.12 -15.48 2.67
CA PRO A 189 -23.86 -16.19 2.81
C PRO A 189 -23.74 -17.27 1.73
N MET A 190 -22.77 -17.08 0.83
CA MET A 190 -22.47 -18.07 -0.21
C MET A 190 -22.18 -19.39 0.49
N ARG A 191 -23.06 -20.37 0.23
CA ARG A 191 -23.11 -21.66 0.90
C ARG A 191 -21.74 -22.33 0.73
N ARG A 192 -21.04 -22.59 1.83
CA ARG A 192 -19.84 -23.44 1.83
C ARG A 192 -20.24 -24.74 1.13
N ILE A 193 -19.66 -25.01 -0.04
CA ILE A 193 -19.68 -26.34 -0.61
C ILE A 193 -18.90 -27.21 0.38
N GLN A 194 -19.62 -27.95 1.21
CA GLN A 194 -19.05 -29.08 1.93
C GLN A 194 -18.69 -30.11 0.87
N SER A 195 -17.40 -30.28 0.56
CA SER A 195 -16.93 -31.52 -0.05
C SER A 195 -16.91 -32.60 1.02
N ASN A 196 -18.05 -33.27 1.17
CA ASN A 196 -18.12 -34.57 1.83
C ASN A 196 -17.37 -35.60 0.97
N GLY A 197 -16.25 -36.08 1.51
CA GLY A 197 -15.74 -37.45 1.48
C GLY A 197 -15.82 -38.28 0.19
N ARG A 198 -14.66 -38.82 -0.21
CA ARG A 198 -14.52 -40.28 -0.30
C ARG A 198 -13.07 -40.73 -0.13
N VAL A 199 -12.89 -41.58 0.88
CA VAL A 199 -11.83 -42.58 0.96
C VAL A 199 -12.05 -43.59 -0.17
N MET A 200 -11.04 -43.78 -1.02
CA MET A 200 -10.45 -45.10 -1.30
C MET A 200 -9.06 -44.92 -1.90
#